data_AF-T1B0U0-F1
#
_entry.id   AF-T1B0U0-F1
#
_cell.length_a   1.000
_cell.length_b   1.000
_cell.length_c   1.000
_cell.angle_alpha   90.00
_cell.angle_beta   90.00
_cell.angle_gamma   90.00
#
_symmetry.space_group_name_H-M   'P 1'
#
loop_
_entity.id
_entity.type
_entity.pdbx_description
1 polymer ?
#
loop_
_entity_poly.entity_id
_entity_poly.type
_entity_poly.pdbx_seq_one_letter_code
_entity_poly.pdbx_strand_id
1 'polypeptide(L)'
;QWYFVVASVGPAGEQLYVDGALAAPVNTGATSAQNYPGWFHIGWGSEQYWPNAPASAYFGGAIADAAIWAGQLTAAQVSALYGAGTSQATFANAVKSETPAPLAFWPLQNTGYIYPYAIPGGASTFPDASGNGNTGTGEGGVTQGSAGPYPGGLAASFNGAGYVETTNASNPQVLSESVWFNSTSGGVVMGMTNLPANAAPNEWDRAIWLDASGQVVYGDYPGSTQEVISPGS
;
A
#
# COMPACT_ATOMS: atom_id res chain seq x y z
N GLN A 1 -0.14 4.84 16.29
CA GLN A 1 0.36 6.11 15.72
C GLN A 1 0.27 6.00 14.20
N TRP A 2 0.10 7.12 13.49
CA TRP A 2 0.17 7.14 12.03
C TRP A 2 1.62 7.18 11.54
N TYR A 3 1.91 6.39 10.50
CA TYR A 3 3.17 6.40 9.76
C TYR A 3 2.89 6.61 8.28
N PHE A 4 3.72 7.40 7.62
CA PHE A 4 3.75 7.47 6.17
C PHE A 4 4.89 6.59 5.66
N VAL A 5 4.57 5.63 4.81
CA VAL A 5 5.57 4.74 4.24
C VAL A 5 5.58 4.91 2.74
N VAL A 6 6.80 4.96 2.19
CA VAL A 6 7.04 4.79 0.75
C VAL A 6 8.04 3.67 0.56
N ALA A 7 7.67 2.68 -0.23
CA ALA A 7 8.59 1.65 -0.68
C ALA A 7 8.79 1.75 -2.20
N SER A 8 9.96 1.39 -2.69
CA SER A 8 10.24 1.44 -4.12
C SER A 8 11.30 0.44 -4.54
N VAL A 9 11.23 0.02 -5.80
CA VAL A 9 12.27 -0.75 -6.47
C VAL A 9 12.52 -0.16 -7.85
N GLY A 10 13.79 -0.02 -8.22
CA GLY A 10 14.19 0.58 -9.49
C GLY A 10 15.71 0.67 -9.67
N PRO A 11 16.19 1.48 -10.62
CA PRO A 11 17.62 1.62 -10.91
C PRO A 11 18.48 2.04 -9.71
N ALA A 12 17.90 2.68 -8.69
CA ALA A 12 18.60 3.05 -7.46
C ALA A 12 18.54 1.98 -6.35
N GLY A 13 18.09 0.76 -6.67
CA GLY A 13 17.91 -0.34 -5.73
C GLY A 13 16.53 -0.34 -5.06
N GLU A 14 16.33 -1.27 -4.15
CA GLU A 14 15.15 -1.35 -3.27
C GLU A 14 15.31 -0.40 -2.08
N GLN A 15 14.27 0.38 -1.79
CA GLN A 15 14.32 1.44 -0.78
C GLN A 15 13.03 1.49 0.03
N LEU A 16 13.18 1.66 1.34
CA LEU A 16 12.08 1.86 2.28
C LEU A 16 12.26 3.20 2.99
N TYR A 17 11.23 4.03 2.93
CA TYR A 17 11.13 5.31 3.61
C TYR A 17 10.01 5.28 4.63
N VAL A 18 10.25 5.86 5.80
CA VAL A 18 9.27 6.08 6.85
C VAL A 18 9.30 7.56 7.22
N ASP A 19 8.12 8.18 7.27
CA ASP A 19 7.92 9.58 7.63
C ASP A 19 8.82 10.56 6.85
N GLY A 20 8.95 10.29 5.54
CA GLY A 20 9.69 11.15 4.62
C GLY A 20 11.21 10.94 4.61
N ALA A 21 11.75 9.98 5.36
CA ALA A 21 13.18 9.70 5.46
C ALA A 21 13.51 8.23 5.15
N LEU A 22 14.71 7.97 4.61
CA LEU A 22 15.17 6.61 4.33
C LEU A 22 15.31 5.85 5.66
N ALA A 23 14.60 4.73 5.79
CA ALA A 23 14.52 3.97 7.03
C ALA A 23 15.53 2.81 7.07
N ALA A 24 15.96 2.29 5.93
CA ALA A 24 16.86 1.14 5.82
C ALA A 24 18.01 1.41 4.84
N PRO A 25 19.17 0.73 4.98
CA PRO A 25 20.16 0.70 3.92
C PRO A 25 19.54 0.23 2.60
N VAL A 26 19.90 0.90 1.50
CA VAL A 26 19.42 0.56 0.16
C VAL A 26 19.90 -0.84 -0.23
N ASN A 27 19.00 -1.71 -0.68
CA ASN A 27 19.38 -2.98 -1.28
C ASN A 27 19.65 -2.77 -2.77
N THR A 28 20.93 -2.62 -3.12
CA THR A 28 21.37 -2.36 -4.50
C THR A 28 21.30 -3.58 -5.41
N GLY A 29 21.04 -4.79 -4.87
CA GLY A 29 20.95 -6.03 -5.64
C GLY A 29 19.58 -6.25 -6.31
N ALA A 30 18.53 -5.57 -5.82
CA ALA A 30 17.18 -5.65 -6.33
C ALA A 30 16.82 -4.35 -7.07
N THR A 31 16.71 -4.43 -8.41
CA THR A 31 16.46 -3.25 -9.26
C THR A 31 15.19 -3.34 -10.09
N SER A 32 14.43 -4.43 -9.96
CA SER A 32 13.17 -4.64 -10.68
C SER A 32 12.32 -5.71 -9.99
N ALA A 33 11.01 -5.53 -9.95
CA ALA A 33 10.07 -6.54 -9.46
C ALA A 33 9.84 -7.69 -10.45
N GLN A 34 9.22 -8.78 -9.98
CA GLN A 34 8.91 -9.95 -10.79
C GLN A 34 7.97 -9.62 -11.95
N ASN A 35 8.11 -10.33 -13.07
CA ASN A 35 7.25 -10.13 -14.23
C ASN A 35 5.94 -10.94 -14.19
N TYR A 36 4.90 -10.46 -13.51
CA TYR A 36 3.55 -11.06 -13.58
C TYR A 36 2.41 -10.01 -13.50
N PRO A 37 1.31 -10.16 -14.28
CA PRO A 37 0.11 -9.34 -14.09
C PRO A 37 -0.66 -9.83 -12.86
N GLY A 38 -1.42 -8.95 -12.23
CA GLY A 38 -2.06 -9.32 -10.97
C GLY A 38 -2.92 -8.22 -10.37
N TRP A 39 -3.29 -8.42 -9.12
CA TRP A 39 -4.09 -7.50 -8.33
C TRP A 39 -3.22 -6.92 -7.24
N PHE A 40 -3.30 -5.61 -7.06
CA PHE A 40 -2.87 -5.03 -5.80
C PHE A 40 -3.99 -5.23 -4.78
N HIS A 41 -3.57 -5.42 -3.54
CA HIS A 41 -4.44 -5.57 -2.39
C HIS A 41 -4.02 -4.57 -1.35
N ILE A 42 -4.99 -3.95 -0.70
CA ILE A 42 -4.79 -3.09 0.46
C ILE A 42 -5.36 -3.83 1.66
N GLY A 43 -4.53 -4.05 2.67
CA GLY A 43 -4.89 -4.76 3.89
C GLY A 43 -4.85 -6.29 3.80
N TRP A 44 -4.30 -6.86 2.71
CA TRP A 44 -4.10 -8.29 2.55
C TRP A 44 -2.90 -8.61 1.65
N GLY A 45 -2.28 -9.78 1.87
CA GLY A 45 -1.30 -10.37 0.96
C GLY A 45 -0.93 -11.81 1.36
N SER A 46 0.15 -12.33 0.77
CA SER A 46 0.59 -13.73 0.94
C SER A 46 1.99 -13.86 1.56
N GLU A 47 2.43 -12.83 2.30
CA GLU A 47 3.79 -12.68 2.81
C GLU A 47 4.09 -13.54 4.05
N GLN A 48 3.14 -14.36 4.52
CA GLN A 48 3.31 -15.24 5.69
C GLN A 48 4.46 -16.25 5.57
N TYR A 49 4.98 -16.46 4.36
CA TYR A 49 6.07 -17.40 4.05
C TYR A 49 7.43 -16.71 3.86
N TRP A 50 7.50 -15.39 4.07
CA TRP A 50 8.72 -14.61 3.93
C TRP A 50 9.60 -14.68 5.19
N PRO A 51 10.92 -14.40 5.09
CA PRO A 51 11.82 -14.46 6.24
C PRO A 51 11.37 -13.60 7.43
N ASN A 52 10.93 -12.36 7.18
CA ASN A 52 10.42 -11.45 8.21
C ASN A 52 8.89 -11.33 8.14
N ALA A 53 8.20 -12.48 8.06
CA ALA A 53 6.77 -12.54 7.81
C ALA A 53 5.90 -11.75 8.81
N PRO A 54 4.75 -11.21 8.35
CA PRO A 54 3.71 -10.71 9.24
C PRO A 54 3.05 -11.88 9.98
N ALA A 55 2.51 -11.61 11.17
CA ALA A 55 1.77 -12.61 11.95
C ALA A 55 0.42 -13.01 11.32
N SER A 56 -0.05 -12.27 10.31
CA SER A 56 -1.32 -12.48 9.60
C SER A 56 -1.19 -12.00 8.16
N ALA A 57 -1.92 -12.64 7.23
CA ALA A 57 -2.08 -12.09 5.87
C ALA A 57 -2.90 -10.81 5.87
N TYR A 58 -3.80 -10.63 6.84
CA TYR A 58 -4.68 -9.47 6.90
C TYR A 58 -4.13 -8.39 7.82
N PHE A 59 -4.35 -7.14 7.44
CA PHE A 59 -4.08 -5.97 8.26
C PHE A 59 -5.20 -5.71 9.27
N GLY A 60 -4.82 -5.42 10.51
CA GLY A 60 -5.70 -4.86 11.53
C GLY A 60 -5.28 -3.43 11.86
N GLY A 61 -6.09 -2.44 11.51
CA GLY A 61 -5.74 -1.03 11.72
C GLY A 61 -6.52 -0.08 10.82
N ALA A 62 -5.95 1.09 10.55
CA ALA A 62 -6.48 2.06 9.60
C ALA A 62 -5.47 2.34 8.49
N ILE A 63 -5.94 2.50 7.25
CA ILE A 63 -5.14 2.83 6.07
C ILE A 63 -5.76 4.02 5.35
N ALA A 64 -4.92 4.97 4.93
CA ALA A 64 -5.29 6.12 4.11
C ALA A 64 -4.28 6.33 2.98
N ASP A 65 -4.75 6.99 1.92
CA ASP A 65 -3.94 7.55 0.84
C ASP A 65 -2.93 6.58 0.20
N ALA A 66 -3.41 5.40 -0.18
CA ALA A 66 -2.60 4.40 -0.85
C ALA A 66 -2.38 4.75 -2.33
N ALA A 67 -1.15 4.74 -2.83
CA ALA A 67 -0.82 5.12 -4.21
C ALA A 67 0.30 4.27 -4.81
N ILE A 68 0.31 4.18 -6.14
CA ILE A 68 1.29 3.42 -6.92
C ILE A 68 1.79 4.30 -8.07
N TRP A 69 3.10 4.29 -8.33
CA TRP A 69 3.73 4.95 -9.48
C TRP A 69 4.50 3.94 -10.33
N ALA A 70 4.45 4.09 -11.66
CA ALA A 70 5.32 3.37 -12.60
C ALA A 70 6.71 4.04 -12.69
N GLY A 71 7.37 4.15 -11.56
CA GLY A 71 8.66 4.82 -11.43
C GLY A 71 9.14 4.84 -9.99
N GLN A 72 10.44 4.97 -9.82
CA GLN A 72 11.06 5.13 -8.52
C GLN A 72 11.04 6.61 -8.12
N LEU A 73 10.27 6.94 -7.09
CA LEU A 73 10.22 8.29 -6.51
C LEU A 73 11.57 8.62 -5.89
N THR A 74 12.00 9.87 -6.05
CA THR A 74 13.21 10.37 -5.42
C THR A 74 12.98 10.66 -3.93
N ALA A 75 14.05 10.64 -3.12
CA ALA A 75 13.97 11.03 -1.71
C ALA A 75 13.37 12.44 -1.50
N ALA A 76 13.60 13.36 -2.45
CA ALA A 76 12.99 14.70 -2.41
C ALA A 76 11.47 14.66 -2.61
N GLN A 77 10.97 13.83 -3.54
CA GLN A 77 9.53 13.62 -3.74
C GLN A 77 8.90 12.97 -2.51
N VAL A 78 9.54 11.94 -1.95
CA VAL A 78 9.07 11.27 -0.73
C VAL A 78 8.96 12.24 0.45
N SER A 79 9.99 13.05 0.67
CA SER A 79 9.99 14.08 1.72
C SER A 79 8.91 15.15 1.48
N ALA A 80 8.70 15.57 0.22
CA ALA A 80 7.66 16.53 -0.13
C ALA A 80 6.25 15.96 0.08
N LEU A 81 6.00 14.70 -0.28
CA LEU A 81 4.73 14.01 -0.03
C LEU A 81 4.42 13.93 1.46
N TYR A 82 5.41 13.54 2.29
CA TYR A 82 5.22 13.54 3.74
C TYR A 82 4.88 14.94 4.27
N GLY A 83 5.61 15.97 3.85
CA GLY A 83 5.34 17.35 4.22
C GLY A 83 3.98 17.89 3.76
N ALA A 84 3.42 17.32 2.69
CA ALA A 84 2.07 17.63 2.21
C ALA A 84 0.96 17.05 3.10
N GLY A 85 1.30 16.14 4.02
CA GLY A 85 0.42 15.47 4.99
C GLY A 85 -0.12 16.37 6.10
N THR A 86 -0.66 17.54 5.71
CA THR A 86 -1.25 18.53 6.62
C THR A 86 -2.77 18.58 6.51
N SER A 87 -3.31 18.16 5.36
CA SER A 87 -4.74 17.98 5.14
C SER A 87 -4.96 16.98 4.00
N GLN A 88 -6.15 16.37 3.95
CA GLN A 88 -6.56 15.48 2.86
C GLN A 88 -6.40 16.14 1.48
N ALA A 89 -6.83 17.40 1.32
CA ALA A 89 -6.77 18.09 0.04
C ALA A 89 -5.33 18.40 -0.40
N THR A 90 -4.48 18.81 0.55
CA THR A 90 -3.06 19.09 0.27
C THR A 90 -2.34 17.82 -0.17
N PHE A 91 -2.50 16.73 0.57
CA PHE A 91 -1.86 15.46 0.27
C PHE A 91 -2.33 14.89 -1.08
N ALA A 92 -3.64 14.84 -1.30
CA ALA A 92 -4.21 14.35 -2.55
C ALA A 92 -3.71 15.14 -3.78
N ASN A 93 -3.56 16.47 -3.65
CA ASN A 93 -3.01 17.28 -4.73
C ASN A 93 -1.53 17.02 -4.98
N ALA A 94 -0.73 16.83 -3.92
CA ALA A 94 0.68 16.48 -4.04
C ALA A 94 0.85 15.15 -4.81
N VAL A 95 0.16 14.08 -4.38
CA VAL A 95 0.18 12.77 -5.04
C VAL A 95 -0.15 12.86 -6.53
N LYS A 96 -1.24 13.54 -6.89
CA LYS A 96 -1.67 13.68 -8.30
C LYS A 96 -0.73 14.55 -9.15
N SER A 97 0.07 15.41 -8.52
CA SER A 97 1.00 16.32 -9.21
C SER A 97 2.40 15.75 -9.40
N GLU A 98 2.68 14.59 -8.82
CA GLU A 98 3.98 13.93 -8.97
C GLU A 98 4.32 13.66 -10.44
N THR A 99 5.62 13.63 -10.72
CA THR A 99 6.16 13.25 -12.03
C THR A 99 7.15 12.10 -11.84
N PRO A 100 6.85 10.88 -12.36
CA PRO A 100 5.67 10.53 -13.15
C PRO A 100 4.36 10.63 -12.34
N ALA A 101 3.23 10.79 -13.05
CA ALA A 101 1.90 10.74 -12.43
C ALA A 101 1.63 9.34 -11.86
N PRO A 102 0.81 9.21 -10.79
CA PRO A 102 0.50 7.92 -10.20
C PRO A 102 -0.28 7.03 -11.20
N LEU A 103 0.05 5.74 -11.20
CA LEU A 103 -0.73 4.71 -11.87
C LEU A 103 -2.10 4.53 -11.20
N ALA A 104 -2.14 4.61 -9.87
CA ALA A 104 -3.35 4.50 -9.09
C ALA A 104 -3.20 5.29 -7.79
N PHE A 105 -4.31 5.83 -7.31
CA PHE A 105 -4.37 6.52 -6.02
C PHE A 105 -5.73 6.29 -5.38
N TRP A 106 -5.76 5.55 -4.27
CA TRP A 106 -6.94 5.34 -3.44
C TRP A 106 -6.81 6.16 -2.16
N PRO A 107 -7.52 7.29 -2.04
CA PRO A 107 -7.50 8.08 -0.81
C PRO A 107 -7.98 7.29 0.41
N LEU A 108 -8.94 6.36 0.22
CA LEU A 108 -9.60 5.60 1.29
C LEU A 108 -10.35 6.50 2.30
N GLN A 109 -10.75 7.69 1.87
CA GLN A 109 -11.34 8.73 2.72
C GLN A 109 -12.84 8.98 2.44
N ASN A 110 -13.50 8.04 1.76
CA ASN A 110 -14.90 8.18 1.39
C ASN A 110 -15.80 8.23 2.65
N THR A 111 -16.75 9.15 2.69
CA THR A 111 -17.82 9.16 3.68
C THR A 111 -19.08 8.54 3.07
N GLY A 112 -19.41 7.31 3.46
CA GLY A 112 -20.78 6.80 3.36
C GLY A 112 -21.39 6.69 1.96
N TYR A 113 -20.62 6.46 0.89
CA TYR A 113 -21.21 6.13 -0.41
C TYR A 113 -21.39 4.61 -0.55
N ILE A 114 -22.45 4.10 0.06
CA ILE A 114 -23.06 2.84 -0.35
C ILE A 114 -23.67 3.13 -1.72
N TYR A 115 -23.17 2.51 -2.79
CA TYR A 115 -23.87 2.55 -4.08
C TYR A 115 -25.34 2.15 -3.84
N PRO A 116 -26.33 2.84 -4.44
CA PRO A 116 -27.76 2.55 -4.22
C PRO A 116 -28.19 1.15 -4.69
N TYR A 117 -27.31 0.42 -5.37
CA TYR A 117 -27.40 -1.02 -5.50
C TYR A 117 -26.45 -1.65 -4.50
N ALA A 118 -27.01 -2.31 -3.48
CA ALA A 118 -26.24 -3.21 -2.64
C ALA A 118 -25.42 -4.13 -3.56
N ILE A 119 -24.09 -4.06 -3.48
CA ILE A 119 -23.26 -5.10 -4.08
C ILE A 119 -23.63 -6.38 -3.30
N PRO A 120 -24.12 -7.44 -3.97
CA PRO A 120 -24.41 -8.70 -3.29
C PRO A 120 -23.20 -9.12 -2.47
N GLY A 121 -23.31 -9.16 -1.14
CA GLY A 121 -22.19 -9.48 -0.24
C GLY A 121 -21.68 -8.34 0.68
N GLY A 122 -22.17 -7.10 0.55
CA GLY A 122 -21.81 -6.02 1.50
C GLY A 122 -20.49 -5.29 1.22
N ALA A 123 -20.01 -5.35 -0.03
CA ALA A 123 -18.76 -4.72 -0.44
C ALA A 123 -18.81 -3.17 -0.46
N SER A 124 -17.71 -2.53 -0.09
CA SER A 124 -17.48 -1.08 -0.24
C SER A 124 -16.71 -0.79 -1.53
N THR A 125 -16.79 0.44 -2.04
CA THR A 125 -15.97 0.86 -3.20
C THR A 125 -15.03 1.99 -2.82
N PHE A 126 -13.84 1.95 -3.40
CA PHE A 126 -12.77 2.89 -3.16
C PHE A 126 -12.32 3.48 -4.51
N PRO A 127 -12.80 4.69 -4.86
CA PRO A 127 -12.48 5.28 -6.15
C PRO A 127 -10.98 5.52 -6.31
N ASP A 128 -10.50 5.22 -7.53
CA ASP A 128 -9.17 5.63 -7.96
C ASP A 128 -9.17 7.10 -8.38
N ALA A 129 -8.55 7.94 -7.56
CA ALA A 129 -8.41 9.37 -7.74
C ALA A 129 -7.26 9.77 -8.68
N SER A 130 -6.50 8.81 -9.23
CA SER A 130 -5.50 9.09 -10.28
C SER A 130 -6.14 9.45 -11.63
N GLY A 131 -7.38 8.98 -11.86
CA GLY A 131 -8.10 9.13 -13.12
C GLY A 131 -7.92 7.96 -14.10
N ASN A 132 -7.21 6.89 -13.69
CA ASN A 132 -6.93 5.73 -14.55
C ASN A 132 -7.98 4.60 -14.44
N GLY A 133 -8.99 4.75 -13.58
CA GLY A 133 -10.15 3.85 -13.52
C GLY A 133 -9.91 2.55 -12.76
N ASN A 134 -8.91 2.50 -11.89
CA ASN A 134 -8.59 1.32 -11.08
C ASN A 134 -9.40 1.28 -9.76
N THR A 135 -10.72 1.39 -9.82
CA THR A 135 -11.58 1.42 -8.61
C THR A 135 -11.40 0.14 -7.79
N GLY A 136 -11.09 0.29 -6.49
CA GLY A 136 -10.95 -0.81 -5.55
C GLY A 136 -12.29 -1.28 -4.98
N THR A 137 -12.39 -2.59 -4.71
CA THR A 137 -13.56 -3.24 -4.09
C THR A 137 -13.16 -3.77 -2.72
N GLY A 138 -13.82 -3.27 -1.68
CA GLY A 138 -13.57 -3.67 -0.29
C GLY A 138 -14.47 -4.81 0.16
N GLU A 139 -13.90 -5.84 0.78
CA GLU A 139 -14.61 -7.03 1.27
C GLU A 139 -14.16 -7.43 2.70
N GLY A 140 -14.84 -8.40 3.31
CA GLY A 140 -14.34 -9.16 4.47
C GLY A 140 -14.21 -8.43 5.82
N GLY A 141 -14.35 -7.10 5.86
CA GLY A 141 -14.21 -6.33 7.11
C GLY A 141 -13.60 -4.94 6.99
N VAL A 142 -13.64 -4.33 5.79
CA VAL A 142 -13.24 -2.94 5.59
C VAL A 142 -14.42 -2.01 5.83
N THR A 143 -14.21 -0.97 6.62
CA THR A 143 -15.19 0.08 6.90
C THR A 143 -14.62 1.45 6.61
N GLN A 144 -15.47 2.40 6.21
CA GLN A 144 -15.06 3.74 5.82
C GLN A 144 -15.30 4.77 6.94
N GLY A 145 -14.57 5.88 6.90
CA GLY A 145 -14.84 7.05 7.74
C GLY A 145 -14.25 6.99 9.14
N SER A 146 -13.21 6.18 9.35
CA SER A 146 -12.41 6.28 10.58
C SER A 146 -11.51 7.51 10.55
N ALA A 147 -11.01 7.93 11.70
CA ALA A 147 -10.11 9.09 11.79
C ALA A 147 -8.80 8.79 11.05
N GLY A 148 -8.40 9.69 10.15
CA GLY A 148 -7.20 9.55 9.30
C GLY A 148 -5.93 10.19 9.89
N PRO A 149 -4.86 10.28 9.08
CA PRO A 149 -3.54 10.77 9.51
C PRO A 149 -3.48 12.29 9.73
N TYR A 150 -4.43 13.06 9.21
CA TYR A 150 -4.45 14.52 9.32
C TYR A 150 -5.64 15.00 10.17
N PRO A 151 -5.58 16.22 10.77
CA PRO A 151 -6.70 16.79 11.48
C PRO A 151 -7.98 16.84 10.62
N GLY A 152 -9.02 16.11 11.04
CA GLY A 152 -10.28 16.01 10.31
C GLY A 152 -10.23 15.19 9.02
N GLY A 153 -9.08 14.60 8.68
CA GLY A 153 -8.95 13.63 7.59
C GLY A 153 -9.55 12.28 7.95
N LEU A 154 -9.81 11.46 6.94
CA LEU A 154 -10.44 10.15 7.11
C LEU A 154 -9.56 9.02 6.59
N ALA A 155 -9.90 7.80 6.99
CA ALA A 155 -9.27 6.56 6.58
C ALA A 155 -10.30 5.44 6.43
N ALA A 156 -9.85 4.31 5.88
CA ALA A 156 -10.55 3.04 5.96
C ALA A 156 -10.01 2.23 7.13
N SER A 157 -10.90 1.65 7.94
CA SER A 157 -10.55 0.71 9.00
C SER A 157 -10.66 -0.73 8.53
N PHE A 158 -9.66 -1.53 8.86
CA PHE A 158 -9.52 -2.95 8.56
C PHE A 158 -9.54 -3.72 9.89
N ASN A 159 -10.43 -4.69 10.02
CA ASN A 159 -10.63 -5.44 11.27
C ASN A 159 -9.74 -6.70 11.42
N GLY A 160 -8.76 -6.91 10.54
CA GLY A 160 -7.96 -8.13 10.49
C GLY A 160 -8.57 -9.27 9.66
N ALA A 161 -9.64 -9.01 8.89
CA ALA A 161 -10.22 -9.96 7.95
C ALA A 161 -10.66 -9.32 6.61
N GLY A 162 -10.62 -7.99 6.52
CA GLY A 162 -11.00 -7.25 5.32
C GLY A 162 -9.82 -6.87 4.44
N TYR A 163 -10.11 -6.57 3.18
CA TYR A 163 -9.15 -6.09 2.18
C TYR A 163 -9.84 -5.20 1.16
N VAL A 164 -9.07 -4.39 0.44
CA VAL A 164 -9.50 -3.73 -0.80
C VAL A 164 -8.72 -4.34 -1.95
N GLU A 165 -9.44 -4.97 -2.87
CA GLU A 165 -8.88 -5.56 -4.09
C GLU A 165 -9.01 -4.57 -5.25
N THR A 166 -7.95 -4.38 -6.02
CA THR A 166 -7.94 -3.50 -7.18
C THR A 166 -8.48 -4.20 -8.43
N THR A 167 -8.51 -3.53 -9.57
CA THR A 167 -8.62 -4.26 -10.85
C THR A 167 -7.30 -4.96 -11.16
N ASN A 168 -7.33 -5.94 -12.07
CA ASN A 168 -6.10 -6.55 -12.58
C ASN A 168 -5.24 -5.46 -13.23
N ALA A 169 -4.11 -5.17 -12.60
CA ALA A 169 -3.23 -4.09 -12.94
C ALA A 169 -2.24 -4.51 -14.05
N SER A 170 -1.78 -3.52 -14.80
CA SER A 170 -0.50 -3.62 -15.51
C SER A 170 0.59 -3.95 -14.50
N ASN A 171 1.63 -4.65 -14.94
CA ASN A 171 2.71 -5.17 -14.10
C ASN A 171 3.89 -4.17 -14.04
N PRO A 172 3.95 -3.21 -13.11
CA PRO A 172 5.11 -2.33 -13.00
C PRO A 172 6.27 -3.11 -12.39
N GLN A 173 7.40 -3.18 -13.10
CA GLN A 173 8.64 -3.77 -12.60
C GLN A 173 9.56 -2.73 -11.95
N VAL A 174 9.37 -1.45 -12.28
CA VAL A 174 9.98 -0.32 -11.58
C VAL A 174 8.83 0.50 -11.03
N LEU A 175 8.80 0.66 -9.70
CA LEU A 175 7.65 1.26 -9.03
C LEU A 175 8.00 1.90 -7.72
N SER A 176 7.07 2.72 -7.25
CA SER A 176 6.95 3.14 -5.86
C SER A 176 5.52 2.92 -5.39
N GLU A 177 5.39 2.59 -4.12
CA GLU A 177 4.13 2.44 -3.40
C GLU A 177 4.17 3.35 -2.18
N SER A 178 3.10 4.09 -1.93
CA SER A 178 2.98 4.89 -0.71
C SER A 178 1.69 4.61 0.02
N VAL A 179 1.73 4.70 1.35
CA VAL A 179 0.55 4.51 2.18
C VAL A 179 0.71 5.19 3.53
N TRP A 180 -0.37 5.76 4.06
CA TRP A 180 -0.49 6.07 5.48
C TRP A 180 -1.16 4.91 6.20
N PHE A 181 -0.61 4.46 7.32
CA PHE A 181 -1.29 3.47 8.15
C PHE A 181 -1.11 3.74 9.64
N ASN A 182 -2.02 3.19 10.44
CA ASN A 182 -1.94 3.14 11.90
C ASN A 182 -2.40 1.76 12.37
N SER A 183 -1.55 1.08 13.13
CA SER A 183 -1.80 -0.27 13.62
C SER A 183 -1.17 -0.49 14.99
N THR A 184 -1.67 -1.50 15.70
CA THR A 184 -1.07 -2.08 16.90
C THR A 184 -0.75 -3.56 16.74
N SER A 185 -0.90 -4.11 15.52
CA SER A 185 -0.70 -5.53 15.19
C SER A 185 0.03 -5.69 13.85
N GLY A 186 0.78 -6.78 13.71
CA GLY A 186 1.37 -7.18 12.42
C GLY A 186 0.32 -7.52 11.36
N GLY A 187 0.70 -7.45 10.09
CA GLY A 187 -0.20 -7.70 8.96
C GLY A 187 0.27 -7.00 7.67
N VAL A 188 -0.24 -7.46 6.54
CA VAL A 188 0.11 -6.92 5.22
C VAL A 188 -0.67 -5.64 4.93
N VAL A 189 0.03 -4.52 4.78
CA VAL A 189 -0.57 -3.21 4.55
C VAL A 189 -1.01 -3.06 3.09
N MET A 190 -0.13 -3.42 2.15
CA MET A 190 -0.39 -3.43 0.72
C MET A 190 0.51 -4.48 0.07
N GLY A 191 0.05 -5.16 -0.98
CA GLY A 191 0.85 -6.14 -1.72
C GLY A 191 0.25 -6.52 -3.07
N MET A 192 1.04 -7.11 -3.96
CA MET A 192 0.55 -7.58 -5.26
C MET A 192 0.56 -9.10 -5.36
N THR A 193 -0.50 -9.69 -5.92
CA THR A 193 -0.56 -11.15 -6.19
C THR A 193 -1.10 -11.43 -7.59
N ASN A 194 -0.72 -12.56 -8.18
CA ASN A 194 -1.18 -12.96 -9.52
C ASN A 194 -2.60 -13.55 -9.58
N LEU A 195 -3.28 -13.64 -8.44
CA LEU A 195 -4.68 -14.04 -8.32
C LEU A 195 -5.41 -13.10 -7.35
N PRO A 196 -6.75 -13.01 -7.39
CA PRO A 196 -7.56 -12.28 -6.42
C PRO A 196 -7.28 -12.68 -4.96
N ALA A 197 -7.66 -11.83 -4.02
CA ALA A 197 -7.54 -12.09 -2.58
C ALA A 197 -8.29 -13.38 -2.21
N ASN A 198 -7.72 -14.13 -1.28
CA ASN A 198 -8.23 -15.44 -0.84
C ASN A 198 -8.30 -16.53 -1.94
N ALA A 199 -7.86 -16.23 -3.17
CA ALA A 199 -7.33 -17.27 -4.03
C ALA A 199 -6.02 -17.81 -3.43
N ALA A 200 -5.51 -18.91 -3.97
CA ALA A 200 -4.20 -19.42 -3.60
C ALA A 200 -3.17 -18.95 -4.65
N PRO A 201 -2.67 -17.69 -4.58
CA PRO A 201 -1.71 -17.20 -5.55
C PRO A 201 -0.42 -18.01 -5.49
N ASN A 202 0.26 -18.09 -6.62
CA ASN A 202 1.59 -18.70 -6.74
C ASN A 202 2.68 -17.68 -7.08
N GLU A 203 2.32 -16.40 -7.24
CA GLU A 203 3.24 -15.27 -7.37
C GLU A 203 2.72 -14.11 -6.48
N TRP A 204 3.59 -13.61 -5.61
CA TRP A 204 3.33 -12.48 -4.72
C TRP A 204 4.63 -11.76 -4.36
N ASP A 205 4.65 -10.44 -4.48
CA ASP A 205 5.76 -9.54 -4.18
C ASP A 205 5.22 -8.10 -4.08
N ARG A 206 6.12 -7.11 -4.07
CA ARG A 206 5.76 -5.69 -4.03
C ARG A 206 4.83 -5.39 -2.86
N ALA A 207 5.29 -5.81 -1.67
CA ALA A 207 4.46 -5.81 -0.49
C ALA A 207 5.09 -5.00 0.63
N ILE A 208 4.26 -4.16 1.27
CA ILE A 208 4.56 -3.46 2.51
C ILE A 208 3.79 -4.17 3.63
N TRP A 209 4.47 -4.60 4.69
CA TRP A 209 3.84 -5.20 5.86
C TRP A 209 4.47 -4.78 7.18
N LEU A 210 3.75 -5.04 8.26
CA LEU A 210 4.29 -5.03 9.62
C LEU A 210 4.62 -6.46 10.04
N ASP A 211 5.89 -6.72 10.33
CA ASP A 211 6.33 -8.02 10.83
C ASP A 211 5.81 -8.29 12.26
N ALA A 212 6.10 -9.48 12.79
CA ALA A 212 5.69 -9.84 14.15
C ALA A 212 6.35 -8.98 15.26
N SER A 213 7.43 -8.25 14.96
CA SER A 213 8.13 -7.35 15.88
C SER A 213 7.62 -5.90 15.80
N GLY A 214 6.82 -5.57 14.79
CA GLY A 214 6.30 -4.24 14.52
C GLY A 214 7.19 -3.39 13.62
N GLN A 215 8.22 -3.96 13.01
CA GLN A 215 9.03 -3.29 11.98
C GLN A 215 8.25 -3.23 10.67
N VAL A 216 8.43 -2.15 9.92
CA VAL A 216 7.93 -2.02 8.55
C VAL A 216 8.89 -2.77 7.64
N VAL A 217 8.36 -3.67 6.83
CA VAL A 217 9.12 -4.40 5.82
C VAL A 217 8.54 -4.08 4.45
N TYR A 218 9.42 -3.88 3.48
CA TYR A 218 9.08 -4.00 2.08
C TYR A 218 9.79 -5.21 1.50
N GLY A 219 9.07 -5.98 0.68
CA GLY A 219 9.58 -7.19 0.06
C GLY A 219 9.29 -7.27 -1.44
N ASP A 220 10.32 -7.65 -2.19
CA ASP A 220 10.29 -7.87 -3.63
C ASP A 220 10.89 -9.24 -4.03
N TYR A 221 10.47 -9.80 -5.17
CA TYR A 221 10.94 -11.12 -5.65
C TYR A 221 11.57 -11.08 -7.06
N PRO A 222 12.77 -10.50 -7.23
CA PRO A 222 13.53 -10.54 -8.49
C PRO A 222 14.19 -11.91 -8.75
N GLY A 223 13.49 -13.02 -8.48
CA GLY A 223 14.00 -14.40 -8.60
C GLY A 223 14.52 -15.00 -7.28
N SER A 224 14.52 -14.22 -6.20
CA SER A 224 14.70 -14.67 -4.82
C SER A 224 14.08 -13.63 -3.88
N THR A 225 13.76 -14.00 -2.64
CA THR A 225 13.22 -13.05 -1.66
C THR A 225 14.23 -11.94 -1.35
N GLN A 226 13.79 -10.69 -1.45
CA GLN A 226 14.56 -9.49 -1.11
C GLN A 226 13.72 -8.66 -0.14
N GLU A 227 14.32 -8.23 0.97
CA GLU A 227 13.60 -7.45 1.98
C GLU A 227 14.46 -6.25 2.40
N VAL A 228 13.79 -5.11 2.60
CA VAL A 228 14.32 -3.95 3.32
C VAL A 228 13.44 -3.68 4.54
N ILE A 229 14.06 -3.53 5.70
CA ILE A 229 13.39 -3.55 7.01
C ILE A 229 13.71 -2.26 7.75
N SER A 230 12.69 -1.56 8.25
CA SER A 230 12.87 -0.36 9.09
C SER A 230 13.61 -0.71 10.38
N PRO A 231 14.21 0.25 11.11
CA PRO A 231 14.78 -0.03 12.42
C PRO A 231 13.68 -0.49 13.41
N GLY A 232 14.06 -1.31 14.38
CA GLY A 232 13.18 -1.64 15.51
C GLY A 232 12.95 -0.42 16.40
N SER A 233 11.80 -0.39 17.08
CA SER A 233 11.46 0.61 18.10
C SER A 233 12.28 0.46 19.38
#